data_AF-A0A4W3GM72-F1
#
_entry.id   AF-A0A4W3GM72-F1
#
_cell.length_a   1.000
_cell.length_b   1.000
_cell.length_c   1.000
_cell.angle_alpha   90.00
_cell.angle_beta   90.00
_cell.angle_gamma   90.00
#
_symmetry.space_group_name_H-M   'P 1'
#
loop_
_entity.id
_entity.type
_entity.pdbx_description
1 polymer ?
#
loop_
_entity_poly.entity_id
_entity_poly.type
_entity_poly.pdbx_seq_one_letter_code
_entity_poly.pdbx_strand_id
1 'polypeptide(L)'
;MDSKTPEVKRGGTDSKQDYLCQKAEVLEREQWQNKMEYALSVAGEIIGLGNVWRFPYLCYKNGGGAFLIPYVIFLIICGIPMFFLETSLGQYTREGGITSWRKICPLFEGIGYGSQVIVLYQIVYYILILAWAFFYLFSCFSAELPWANCKHEWNSDTCVAFTKNSSVSNLTSAINITSPVVEFWEKRVLNLSDGIEHLGTIKWELALCLLLSWTVCYFCIWKGVKGTGKVVYFTATFPYVMLTILLIRGLTLPGAVEGIKYYLYPDMSKLADPQVWMEAGTQIFFSYALCIGCLTALGSYNNFNNNTYRDCFLMSALNSGTSFLSGFAIFSVLGFMAYEEKVHISEVAEAGPGLAFIIYPRAVNMMPYPQLWACLFFLMIILMGLDSQFVSMESLATSITDMFPKTLRKKYCRELLILAIAILCFFAGLIMTTEGGLYIFQLFDYYAVSGTCMLFLATFEALVIAWIYGADRFYDNIEDMIGYRPPAFMKWCWSYFTPGVCIVSIPSHPQENLATVPQGGESRVGHLTSQMYAVHGSSFTFLFSTA
;
A
#
# COMPACT_ATOMS: atom_id res chain seq x y z
N MET A 1 4.12 -4.07 89.29
CA MET A 1 3.12 -5.10 88.91
C MET A 1 1.98 -4.37 88.24
N ASP A 2 2.18 -3.73 87.09
CA ASP A 2 2.39 -4.29 85.74
C ASP A 2 1.29 -5.24 85.30
N SER A 3 0.38 -4.73 84.48
CA SER A 3 -0.31 -5.49 83.44
C SER A 3 -0.44 -4.61 82.18
N LYS A 4 0.51 -4.76 81.26
CA LYS A 4 0.40 -4.30 79.86
C LYS A 4 0.13 -5.51 78.98
N THR A 5 -1.00 -5.49 78.28
CA THR A 5 -1.29 -6.31 77.08
C THR A 5 -0.46 -5.80 75.89
N PRO A 6 0.08 -6.68 75.02
CA PRO A 6 0.59 -6.27 73.72
C PRO A 6 -0.48 -6.47 72.62
N GLU A 7 -0.74 -5.41 71.86
CA GLU A 7 -1.47 -5.43 70.59
C GLU A 7 -0.70 -6.20 69.53
N VAL A 8 -1.38 -7.11 68.84
CA VAL A 8 -0.89 -7.77 67.63
C VAL A 8 -1.10 -6.82 66.44
N LYS A 9 -0.02 -6.23 65.93
CA LYS A 9 -0.02 -5.52 64.64
C LYS A 9 -0.19 -6.52 63.49
N ARG A 10 -1.39 -6.60 62.92
CA ARG A 10 -1.60 -7.05 61.53
C ARG A 10 -1.60 -5.83 60.62
N GLY A 11 -0.68 -5.77 59.66
CA GLY A 11 -0.73 -4.78 58.59
C GLY A 11 0.60 -4.63 57.89
N GLY A 12 0.71 -5.11 56.64
CA GLY A 12 1.81 -4.73 55.76
C GLY A 12 2.11 -5.63 54.55
N THR A 13 1.64 -6.87 54.50
CA THR A 13 2.08 -7.84 53.47
C THR A 13 1.11 -8.06 52.31
N ASP A 14 -0.20 -7.94 52.49
CA ASP A 14 -1.17 -8.27 51.42
C ASP A 14 -1.18 -7.27 50.25
N SER A 15 -1.00 -5.97 50.50
CA SER A 15 -1.04 -4.95 49.43
C SER A 15 0.17 -5.00 48.49
N LYS A 16 1.34 -5.43 48.97
CA LYS A 16 2.54 -5.64 48.12
C LYS A 16 2.42 -6.94 47.33
N GLN A 17 1.85 -7.98 47.91
CA GLN A 17 1.64 -9.27 47.25
C GLN A 17 0.62 -9.13 46.10
N ASP A 18 -0.48 -8.41 46.31
CA ASP A 18 -1.48 -8.13 45.27
C ASP A 18 -0.94 -7.21 44.16
N TYR A 19 -0.12 -6.21 44.52
CA TYR A 19 0.60 -5.38 43.53
C TYR A 19 1.59 -6.20 42.69
N LEU A 20 2.29 -7.16 43.30
CA LEU A 20 3.22 -8.04 42.62
C LEU A 20 2.50 -9.11 41.77
N CYS A 21 1.33 -9.59 42.21
CA CYS A 21 0.50 -10.53 41.48
C CYS A 21 -0.18 -9.87 40.25
N GLN A 22 -0.65 -8.62 40.37
CA GLN A 22 -1.13 -7.84 39.22
C GLN A 22 -0.03 -7.53 38.19
N LYS A 23 1.21 -7.35 38.63
CA LYS A 23 2.36 -7.13 37.75
C LYS A 23 2.79 -8.41 37.00
N ALA A 24 2.45 -9.59 37.53
CA ALA A 24 2.83 -10.89 36.97
C ALA A 24 1.97 -11.34 35.77
N GLU A 25 0.80 -10.75 35.50
CA GLU A 25 -0.06 -11.14 34.37
C GLU A 25 0.22 -10.40 33.05
N VAL A 26 0.97 -9.29 33.08
CA VAL A 26 1.11 -8.37 31.94
C VAL A 26 2.42 -8.67 31.20
N LEU A 27 2.37 -9.57 30.21
CA LEU A 27 3.53 -10.09 29.44
C LEU A 27 4.38 -8.96 28.86
N GLU A 28 5.71 -9.02 28.91
CA GLU A 28 6.54 -7.95 28.31
C GLU A 28 6.32 -7.80 26.79
N ARG A 29 6.52 -6.58 26.27
CA ARG A 29 6.44 -6.33 24.82
C ARG A 29 7.49 -7.17 24.12
N GLU A 30 7.08 -7.83 23.04
CA GLU A 30 8.01 -8.59 22.22
C GLU A 30 9.06 -7.70 21.56
N GLN A 31 10.12 -8.32 21.04
CA GLN A 31 11.14 -7.68 20.24
C GLN A 31 11.48 -8.58 19.05
N TRP A 32 11.97 -7.98 17.98
CA TRP A 32 12.53 -8.72 16.84
C TRP A 32 13.66 -9.65 17.30
N GLN A 33 13.68 -10.90 16.82
CA GLN A 33 14.75 -11.83 17.21
C GLN A 33 16.08 -11.44 16.60
N ASN A 34 16.06 -10.88 15.39
CA ASN A 34 17.24 -10.44 14.67
C ASN A 34 16.91 -9.26 13.75
N LYS A 35 17.96 -8.58 13.30
CA LYS A 35 17.86 -7.39 12.44
C LYS A 35 17.28 -7.71 11.05
N MET A 36 17.48 -8.93 10.56
CA MET A 36 16.97 -9.34 9.25
C MET A 36 15.45 -9.50 9.24
N GLU A 37 14.86 -10.02 10.32
CA GLU A 37 13.41 -10.11 10.51
C GLU A 37 12.76 -8.73 10.49
N TYR A 38 13.36 -7.75 11.18
CA TYR A 38 12.93 -6.35 11.10
C TYR A 38 13.06 -5.80 9.67
N ALA A 39 14.24 -5.93 9.06
CA ALA A 39 14.51 -5.42 7.72
C ALA A 39 13.56 -5.98 6.66
N LEU A 40 13.31 -7.29 6.68
CA LEU A 40 12.38 -7.95 5.76
C LEU A 40 10.92 -7.58 6.03
N SER A 41 10.53 -7.41 7.30
CA SER A 41 9.16 -6.97 7.63
C SER A 41 8.90 -5.53 7.15
N VAL A 42 9.89 -4.65 7.33
CA VAL A 42 9.84 -3.28 6.80
C VAL A 42 9.85 -3.28 5.27
N ALA A 43 10.69 -4.12 4.65
CA ALA A 43 10.71 -4.27 3.20
C ALA A 43 9.36 -4.75 2.65
N GLY A 44 8.73 -5.73 3.29
CA GLY A 44 7.41 -6.24 2.88
C GLY A 44 6.29 -5.20 2.98
N GLU A 45 6.38 -4.26 3.93
CA GLU A 45 5.43 -3.15 4.04
C GLU A 45 5.65 -2.09 2.95
N ILE A 46 6.89 -1.63 2.77
CA ILE A 46 7.20 -0.53 1.84
C ILE A 46 7.28 -1.00 0.37
N ILE A 47 7.26 -2.31 0.11
CA ILE A 47 7.37 -2.89 -1.23
C ILE A 47 6.10 -3.70 -1.49
N GLY A 48 5.07 -2.97 -1.87
CA GLY A 48 3.76 -3.51 -2.16
C GLY A 48 3.41 -3.49 -3.64
N LEU A 49 2.12 -3.68 -3.92
CA LEU A 49 1.60 -3.71 -5.29
C LEU A 49 1.77 -2.37 -6.03
N GLY A 50 1.79 -1.25 -5.27
CA GLY A 50 2.06 0.09 -5.81
C GLY A 50 3.43 0.20 -6.49
N ASN A 51 4.44 -0.53 -6.02
CA ASN A 51 5.76 -0.57 -6.65
C ASN A 51 5.72 -1.26 -8.02
N VAL A 52 4.87 -2.27 -8.18
CA VAL A 52 4.83 -3.10 -9.39
C VAL A 52 4.01 -2.45 -10.49
N TRP A 53 2.84 -1.89 -10.19
CA TRP A 53 1.95 -1.35 -11.22
C TRP A 53 1.78 0.17 -11.20
N ARG A 54 1.84 0.81 -10.04
CA ARG A 54 1.53 2.25 -9.92
C ARG A 54 2.74 3.08 -10.30
N PHE A 55 3.91 2.77 -9.74
CA PHE A 55 5.13 3.52 -10.05
C PHE A 55 5.48 3.50 -11.56
N PRO A 56 5.51 2.34 -12.25
CA PRO A 56 5.80 2.33 -13.67
C PRO A 56 4.79 3.14 -14.47
N TYR A 57 3.51 3.05 -14.10
CA TYR A 57 2.43 3.82 -14.71
C TYR A 57 2.65 5.34 -14.56
N LEU A 58 2.92 5.81 -13.33
CA LEU A 58 3.17 7.23 -13.07
C LEU A 58 4.43 7.73 -13.77
N CYS A 59 5.47 6.90 -13.83
CA CYS A 59 6.73 7.26 -14.49
C CYS A 59 6.49 7.60 -15.97
N TYR A 60 5.85 6.71 -16.73
CA TYR A 60 5.63 6.99 -18.16
C TYR A 60 4.64 8.13 -18.38
N LYS A 61 3.52 8.18 -17.63
CA LYS A 61 2.47 9.20 -17.78
C LYS A 61 3.04 10.62 -17.63
N ASN A 62 4.01 10.77 -16.71
CA ASN A 62 4.58 12.04 -16.30
C ASN A 62 5.93 12.36 -16.96
N GLY A 63 6.15 11.89 -18.18
CA GLY A 63 7.34 12.24 -18.97
C GLY A 63 8.48 11.23 -18.89
N GLY A 64 8.18 9.97 -18.55
CA GLY A 64 9.13 8.87 -18.53
C GLY A 64 10.28 9.14 -17.58
N GLY A 65 11.52 9.07 -18.08
CA GLY A 65 12.72 9.32 -17.28
C GLY A 65 12.78 10.70 -16.62
N ALA A 66 12.03 11.70 -17.13
CA ALA A 66 11.97 13.02 -16.50
C ALA A 66 11.30 12.96 -15.12
N PHE A 67 10.30 12.09 -14.91
CA PHE A 67 9.60 11.90 -13.64
C PHE A 67 10.53 11.46 -12.49
N LEU A 68 11.67 10.83 -12.81
CA LEU A 68 12.64 10.41 -11.80
C LEU A 68 13.28 11.60 -11.08
N ILE A 69 13.33 12.78 -11.70
CA ILE A 69 13.87 14.00 -11.08
C ILE A 69 13.02 14.43 -9.87
N PRO A 70 11.73 14.77 -10.02
CA PRO A 70 10.90 15.13 -8.87
C PRO A 70 10.78 13.96 -7.88
N TYR A 71 10.72 12.71 -8.35
CA TYR A 71 10.67 11.53 -7.48
C TYR A 71 11.89 11.44 -6.54
N VAL A 72 13.12 11.57 -7.06
CA VAL A 72 14.35 11.54 -6.24
C VAL A 72 14.45 12.76 -5.32
N ILE A 73 13.97 13.93 -5.76
CA ILE A 73 13.92 15.12 -4.90
C ILE A 73 13.01 14.84 -3.70
N PHE A 74 11.75 14.42 -3.91
CA PHE A 74 10.81 14.11 -2.84
C PHE A 74 11.28 12.96 -1.95
N LEU A 75 11.98 11.97 -2.51
CA LEU A 75 12.62 10.91 -1.73
C LEU A 75 13.59 11.48 -0.70
N ILE A 76 14.46 12.41 -1.11
CA ILE A 76 15.51 12.95 -0.24
C ILE A 76 14.93 13.96 0.76
N ILE A 77 13.99 14.83 0.35
CA ILE A 77 13.50 15.93 1.19
C ILE A 77 12.29 15.56 2.07
N CYS A 78 11.51 14.54 1.69
CA CYS A 78 10.29 14.12 2.41
C CYS A 78 10.33 12.64 2.80
N GLY A 79 10.59 11.74 1.85
CA GLY A 79 10.51 10.29 2.06
C GLY A 79 11.43 9.78 3.16
N ILE A 80 12.75 9.88 2.97
CA ILE A 80 13.76 9.42 3.93
C ILE A 80 13.61 10.13 5.29
N PRO A 81 13.45 11.46 5.36
CA PRO A 81 13.24 12.14 6.63
C PRO A 81 12.01 11.63 7.39
N MET A 82 10.84 11.52 6.75
CA MET A 82 9.62 11.08 7.45
C MET A 82 9.69 9.62 7.88
N PHE A 83 10.26 8.75 7.04
CA PHE A 83 10.55 7.36 7.43
C PHE A 83 11.43 7.32 8.68
N PHE A 84 12.50 8.10 8.69
CA PHE A 84 13.39 8.18 9.84
C PHE A 84 12.70 8.74 11.09
N LEU A 85 11.79 9.70 10.94
CA LEU A 85 10.99 10.26 12.04
C LEU A 85 10.12 9.19 12.68
N GLU A 86 9.29 8.48 11.91
CA GLU A 86 8.34 7.48 12.45
C GLU A 86 9.03 6.29 13.08
N THR A 87 10.06 5.74 12.42
CA THR A 87 10.81 4.61 12.98
C THR A 87 11.54 4.98 14.26
N SER A 88 12.12 6.20 14.32
CA SER A 88 12.78 6.70 15.53
C SER A 88 11.76 6.97 16.63
N LEU A 89 10.60 7.55 16.30
CA LEU A 89 9.51 7.79 17.23
C LEU A 89 9.07 6.48 17.90
N GLY A 90 8.77 5.46 17.10
CA GLY A 90 8.39 4.14 17.59
C GLY A 90 9.48 3.48 18.43
N GLN A 91 10.73 3.48 17.95
CA GLN A 91 11.85 2.85 18.66
C GLN A 91 12.17 3.55 19.98
N TYR A 92 12.04 4.87 20.06
CA TYR A 92 12.27 5.64 21.29
C TYR A 92 11.16 5.38 22.32
N THR A 93 9.89 5.47 21.92
CA THR A 93 8.75 5.36 22.84
C THR A 93 8.46 3.92 23.26
N ARG A 94 8.81 2.95 22.39
CA ARG A 94 8.44 1.52 22.47
C ARG A 94 6.94 1.31 22.58
N GLU A 95 6.19 2.10 21.83
CA GLU A 95 4.72 2.17 21.82
C GLU A 95 4.18 2.18 20.38
N GLY A 96 2.92 1.80 20.21
CA GLY A 96 2.19 1.90 18.94
C GLY A 96 1.89 3.34 18.53
N GLY A 97 1.15 3.49 17.43
CA GLY A 97 0.90 4.79 16.79
C GLY A 97 0.20 5.79 17.72
N ILE A 98 -0.78 5.37 18.51
CA ILE A 98 -1.54 6.27 19.41
C ILE A 98 -0.75 6.62 20.67
N THR A 99 -0.26 5.61 21.37
CA THR A 99 0.42 5.80 22.67
C THR A 99 1.79 6.48 22.54
N SER A 100 2.43 6.40 21.37
CA SER A 100 3.63 7.20 21.06
C SER A 100 3.36 8.70 21.14
N TRP A 101 2.29 9.18 20.52
CA TRP A 101 1.90 10.59 20.60
C TRP A 101 1.53 10.99 22.02
N ARG A 102 0.88 10.11 22.79
CA ARG A 102 0.57 10.36 24.20
C ARG A 102 1.82 10.59 25.06
N LYS A 103 2.95 9.92 24.77
CA LYS A 103 4.22 10.11 25.50
C LYS A 103 4.98 11.35 25.05
N ILE A 104 4.93 11.69 23.76
CA ILE A 104 5.68 12.81 23.19
C ILE A 104 4.93 14.13 23.37
N CYS A 105 3.68 14.20 22.89
CA CYS A 105 2.84 15.39 22.98
C CYS A 105 1.36 14.99 23.13
N PRO A 106 0.85 14.87 24.37
CA PRO A 106 -0.53 14.41 24.63
C PRO A 106 -1.61 15.23 23.92
N LEU A 107 -1.37 16.53 23.69
CA LEU A 107 -2.32 17.41 23.01
C LEU A 107 -2.62 16.95 21.56
N PHE A 108 -1.65 16.29 20.92
CA PHE A 108 -1.75 15.83 19.53
C PHE A 108 -1.94 14.30 19.43
N GLU A 109 -2.46 13.66 20.48
CA GLU A 109 -2.84 12.24 20.43
C GLU A 109 -3.80 11.92 19.27
N GLY A 110 -4.60 12.91 18.84
CA GLY A 110 -5.48 12.81 17.67
C GLY A 110 -4.78 12.42 16.36
N ILE A 111 -3.49 12.73 16.18
CA ILE A 111 -2.71 12.30 15.00
C ILE A 111 -2.64 10.77 14.96
N GLY A 112 -2.44 10.14 16.12
CA GLY A 112 -2.43 8.69 16.25
C GLY A 112 -3.80 8.07 15.94
N TYR A 113 -4.90 8.62 16.45
CA TYR A 113 -6.23 8.11 16.10
C TYR A 113 -6.54 8.28 14.60
N GLY A 114 -6.19 9.43 14.02
CA GLY A 114 -6.35 9.69 12.60
C GLY A 114 -5.60 8.68 11.73
N SER A 115 -4.33 8.39 12.06
CA SER A 115 -3.52 7.42 11.32
C SER A 115 -4.10 6.00 11.43
N GLN A 116 -4.58 5.59 12.62
CA GLN A 116 -5.20 4.27 12.79
C GLN A 116 -6.53 4.12 12.05
N VAL A 117 -7.31 5.19 11.87
CA VAL A 117 -8.52 5.16 11.04
C VAL A 117 -8.17 4.97 9.56
N ILE A 118 -7.12 5.62 9.08
CA ILE A 118 -6.62 5.40 7.71
C ILE A 118 -6.17 3.95 7.53
N VAL A 119 -5.39 3.41 8.48
CA VAL A 119 -4.98 2.00 8.48
C VAL A 119 -6.19 1.07 8.47
N LEU A 120 -7.24 1.36 9.24
CA LEU A 120 -8.46 0.55 9.25
C LEU A 120 -9.14 0.52 7.87
N TYR A 121 -9.27 1.67 7.22
CA TYR A 121 -9.80 1.71 5.84
C TYR A 121 -8.90 0.94 4.89
N GLN A 122 -7.57 1.10 5.02
CA GLN A 122 -6.58 0.40 4.21
C GLN A 122 -6.71 -1.12 4.30
N ILE A 123 -6.79 -1.64 5.52
CA ILE A 123 -6.96 -3.05 5.81
C ILE A 123 -8.21 -3.61 5.09
N VAL A 124 -9.34 -2.89 5.15
CA VAL A 124 -10.62 -3.35 4.58
C VAL A 124 -10.59 -3.43 3.05
N TYR A 125 -10.06 -2.42 2.36
CA TYR A 125 -10.09 -2.41 0.88
C TYR A 125 -8.93 -3.16 0.25
N TYR A 126 -7.71 -3.05 0.80
CA TYR A 126 -6.52 -3.58 0.16
C TYR A 126 -6.56 -5.13 0.12
N ILE A 127 -7.29 -5.79 1.04
CA ILE A 127 -7.34 -7.26 1.11
C ILE A 127 -8.21 -7.85 0.00
N LEU A 128 -9.10 -7.04 -0.57
CA LEU A 128 -9.89 -7.40 -1.74
C LEU A 128 -9.01 -7.71 -2.96
N ILE A 129 -7.87 -7.04 -3.07
CA ILE A 129 -6.91 -7.28 -4.15
C ILE A 129 -6.33 -8.70 -4.06
N LEU A 130 -6.07 -9.18 -2.84
CA LEU A 130 -5.65 -10.57 -2.62
C LEU A 130 -6.77 -11.54 -2.99
N ALA A 131 -8.03 -11.19 -2.69
CA ALA A 131 -9.18 -12.02 -3.07
C ALA A 131 -9.30 -12.16 -4.61
N TRP A 132 -9.12 -11.07 -5.35
CA TRP A 132 -9.03 -11.12 -6.82
C TRP A 132 -7.83 -11.96 -7.28
N ALA A 133 -6.66 -11.79 -6.68
CA ALA A 133 -5.48 -12.55 -7.04
C ALA A 133 -5.63 -14.06 -6.77
N PHE A 134 -6.26 -14.46 -5.66
CA PHE A 134 -6.61 -15.87 -5.39
C PHE A 134 -7.59 -16.42 -6.44
N PHE A 135 -8.61 -15.63 -6.80
CA PHE A 135 -9.56 -16.02 -7.85
C PHE A 135 -8.85 -16.33 -9.18
N TYR A 136 -7.93 -15.45 -9.60
CA TYR A 136 -7.13 -15.66 -10.80
C TYR A 136 -6.13 -16.82 -10.65
N LEU A 137 -5.50 -16.98 -9.49
CA LEU A 137 -4.59 -18.10 -9.21
C LEU A 137 -5.33 -19.44 -9.34
N PHE A 138 -6.53 -19.57 -8.77
CA PHE A 138 -7.33 -20.79 -8.91
C PHE A 138 -7.75 -21.03 -10.36
N SER A 139 -8.08 -19.96 -11.09
CA SER A 139 -8.40 -20.02 -12.52
C SER A 139 -7.23 -20.51 -13.39
N CYS A 140 -5.97 -20.32 -12.95
CA CYS A 140 -4.78 -20.78 -13.67
C CYS A 140 -4.63 -22.31 -13.74
N PHE A 141 -5.30 -23.07 -12.87
CA PHE A 141 -5.24 -24.54 -12.86
C PHE A 141 -6.20 -25.20 -13.86
N SER A 142 -6.93 -24.39 -14.64
CA SER A 142 -7.75 -24.87 -15.75
C SER A 142 -6.89 -25.35 -16.93
N ALA A 143 -7.42 -26.26 -17.75
CA ALA A 143 -6.70 -26.80 -18.91
C ALA A 143 -6.30 -25.69 -19.91
N GLU A 144 -7.22 -24.76 -20.17
CA GLU A 144 -6.97 -23.50 -20.87
C GLU A 144 -7.28 -22.34 -19.92
N LEU A 145 -6.55 -21.23 -20.04
CA LEU A 145 -6.82 -20.05 -19.23
C LEU A 145 -8.21 -19.48 -19.56
N PRO A 146 -9.08 -19.19 -18.56
CA PRO A 146 -10.45 -18.72 -18.82
C PRO A 146 -10.56 -17.38 -19.55
N TRP A 147 -9.49 -16.60 -19.58
CA TRP A 147 -9.40 -15.33 -20.31
C TRP A 147 -8.70 -15.46 -21.67
N ALA A 148 -8.39 -16.67 -22.12
CA ALA A 148 -7.69 -16.91 -23.38
C ALA A 148 -8.60 -16.87 -24.61
N ASN A 149 -9.87 -17.24 -24.45
CA ASN A 149 -10.84 -17.36 -25.55
C ASN A 149 -12.22 -16.80 -25.13
N CYS A 150 -13.10 -16.63 -26.11
CA CYS A 150 -14.46 -16.10 -25.92
C CYS A 150 -15.54 -17.21 -25.83
N LYS A 151 -15.17 -18.46 -25.54
CA LYS A 151 -16.08 -19.61 -25.60
C LYS A 151 -16.69 -19.96 -24.23
N HIS A 152 -16.98 -18.94 -23.43
CA HIS A 152 -17.54 -19.12 -22.09
C HIS A 152 -18.92 -18.47 -21.96
N GLU A 153 -19.71 -18.94 -20.99
CA GLU A 153 -21.11 -18.50 -20.80
C GLU A 153 -21.24 -17.01 -20.46
N TRP A 154 -20.20 -16.41 -19.88
CA TRP A 154 -20.17 -14.98 -19.55
C TRP A 154 -19.75 -14.09 -20.73
N ASN A 155 -19.29 -14.67 -21.84
CA ASN A 155 -18.87 -13.90 -22.99
C ASN A 155 -20.07 -13.41 -23.80
N SER A 156 -19.97 -12.19 -24.33
CA SER A 156 -20.98 -11.67 -25.25
C SER A 156 -20.61 -11.92 -26.71
N ASP A 157 -21.59 -11.79 -27.60
CA ASP A 157 -21.40 -11.95 -29.05
C ASP A 157 -20.38 -10.95 -29.64
N THR A 158 -20.06 -9.87 -28.92
CA THR A 158 -19.05 -8.88 -29.34
C THR A 158 -17.63 -9.21 -28.90
N CYS A 159 -17.42 -10.33 -28.18
CA CYS A 159 -16.11 -10.77 -27.74
C CYS A 159 -15.28 -11.29 -28.92
N VAL A 160 -14.09 -10.73 -29.11
CA VAL A 160 -13.17 -11.17 -30.16
C VAL A 160 -11.84 -11.60 -29.54
N ALA A 161 -11.49 -12.87 -29.73
CA ALA A 161 -10.17 -13.39 -29.36
C ALA A 161 -9.15 -13.05 -30.46
N PHE A 162 -8.04 -12.42 -30.07
CA PHE A 162 -6.94 -12.14 -30.99
C PHE A 162 -6.31 -13.44 -31.48
N THR A 163 -6.57 -13.80 -32.74
CA THR A 163 -6.04 -15.02 -33.36
C THR A 163 -5.00 -14.65 -34.41
N LYS A 164 -3.78 -15.23 -34.33
CA LYS A 164 -2.62 -14.89 -35.17
C LYS A 164 -2.84 -15.01 -36.70
N ASN A 165 -3.92 -15.63 -37.16
CA ASN A 165 -4.16 -15.98 -38.57
C ASN A 165 -5.39 -15.33 -39.22
N SER A 166 -6.08 -14.40 -38.55
CA SER A 166 -7.19 -13.69 -39.18
C SER A 166 -6.65 -12.44 -39.87
N SER A 167 -6.61 -12.45 -41.21
CA SER A 167 -6.47 -11.23 -42.01
C SER A 167 -7.60 -10.26 -41.64
N VAL A 168 -7.31 -9.32 -40.74
CA VAL A 168 -8.19 -8.20 -40.36
C VAL A 168 -8.24 -7.23 -41.55
N SER A 169 -8.94 -7.62 -42.62
CA SER A 169 -9.15 -6.75 -43.78
C SER A 169 -10.62 -6.54 -44.13
N ASN A 170 -11.56 -6.99 -43.29
CA ASN A 170 -13.00 -6.73 -43.47
C ASN A 170 -13.76 -6.36 -42.17
N LEU A 171 -13.06 -6.12 -41.06
CA LEU A 171 -13.70 -5.61 -39.84
C LEU A 171 -13.66 -4.08 -39.86
N THR A 172 -14.48 -3.48 -40.73
CA THR A 172 -14.81 -2.05 -40.66
C THR A 172 -15.39 -1.75 -39.28
N SER A 173 -14.58 -1.12 -38.42
CA SER A 173 -14.98 -0.27 -37.29
C SER A 173 -16.31 -0.65 -36.61
N ALA A 174 -16.35 -1.79 -35.91
CA ALA A 174 -17.39 -2.03 -34.92
C ALA A 174 -16.95 -1.38 -33.60
N ILE A 175 -17.62 -0.28 -33.23
CA ILE A 175 -17.29 0.61 -32.12
C ILE A 175 -17.35 -0.08 -30.73
N ASN A 176 -17.79 -1.34 -30.63
CA ASN A 176 -17.99 -2.06 -29.36
C ASN A 176 -17.38 -3.48 -29.33
N ILE A 177 -16.16 -3.68 -29.84
CA ILE A 177 -15.47 -4.98 -29.70
C ILE A 177 -14.79 -5.07 -28.35
N THR A 178 -15.05 -6.15 -27.60
CA THR A 178 -14.45 -6.43 -26.29
C THR A 178 -13.46 -7.59 -26.39
N SER A 179 -12.44 -7.59 -25.53
CA SER A 179 -11.46 -8.69 -25.45
C SER A 179 -11.88 -9.72 -24.40
N PRO A 180 -11.50 -11.01 -24.55
CA PRO A 180 -11.86 -12.05 -23.59
C PRO A 180 -11.36 -11.77 -22.17
N VAL A 181 -10.24 -11.05 -22.03
CA VAL A 181 -9.66 -10.70 -20.72
C VAL A 181 -10.48 -9.62 -20.03
N VAL A 182 -10.93 -8.61 -20.77
CA VAL A 182 -11.81 -7.55 -20.24
C VAL A 182 -13.14 -8.17 -19.81
N GLU A 183 -13.74 -9.02 -20.64
CA GLU A 183 -14.99 -9.68 -20.27
C GLU A 183 -14.85 -10.65 -19.10
N PHE A 184 -13.72 -11.35 -18.98
CA PHE A 184 -13.44 -12.17 -17.81
C PHE A 184 -13.41 -11.31 -16.53
N TRP A 185 -12.71 -10.17 -16.55
CA TRP A 185 -12.67 -9.26 -15.39
C TRP A 185 -14.04 -8.65 -15.08
N GLU A 186 -14.68 -8.03 -16.06
CA GLU A 186 -15.91 -7.25 -15.85
C GLU A 186 -17.14 -8.13 -15.64
N LYS A 187 -17.30 -9.21 -16.40
CA LYS A 187 -18.53 -10.04 -16.39
C LYS A 187 -18.40 -11.29 -15.51
N ARG A 188 -17.23 -11.93 -15.45
CA ARG A 188 -17.05 -13.18 -14.70
C ARG A 188 -16.56 -12.99 -13.27
N VAL A 189 -15.51 -12.19 -13.08
CA VAL A 189 -14.90 -11.96 -11.76
C VAL A 189 -15.76 -11.02 -10.94
N LEU A 190 -16.11 -9.86 -11.50
CA LEU A 190 -16.86 -8.81 -10.82
C LEU A 190 -18.37 -8.89 -11.08
N ASN A 191 -18.76 -9.17 -12.32
CA ASN A 191 -20.12 -8.96 -12.84
C ASN A 191 -20.60 -7.53 -12.56
N LEU A 192 -19.87 -6.56 -13.12
CA LEU A 192 -19.97 -5.15 -12.79
C LEU A 192 -21.40 -4.62 -12.99
N SER A 193 -21.93 -3.91 -12.01
CA SER A 193 -23.22 -3.22 -12.12
C SER A 193 -23.11 -1.94 -12.96
N ASP A 194 -24.26 -1.36 -13.33
CA ASP A 194 -24.30 -0.13 -14.12
C ASP A 194 -23.76 1.10 -13.38
N GLY A 195 -23.66 1.05 -12.05
CA GLY A 195 -23.14 2.13 -11.22
C GLY A 195 -23.26 1.87 -9.72
N ILE A 196 -22.70 2.80 -8.92
CA ILE A 196 -22.65 2.69 -7.46
C ILE A 196 -24.02 2.65 -6.78
N GLU A 197 -25.05 3.23 -7.39
CA GLU A 197 -26.43 3.20 -6.89
C GLU A 197 -27.04 1.79 -6.91
N HIS A 198 -26.51 0.92 -7.78
CA HIS A 198 -26.94 -0.46 -7.93
C HIS A 198 -25.85 -1.40 -7.45
N LEU A 199 -25.75 -1.60 -6.14
CA LEU A 199 -24.72 -2.47 -5.56
C LEU A 199 -24.84 -3.94 -5.99
N GLY A 200 -26.06 -4.38 -6.34
CA GLY A 200 -26.32 -5.73 -6.81
C GLY A 200 -26.12 -6.81 -5.72
N THR A 201 -25.77 -8.01 -6.15
CA THR A 201 -25.60 -9.17 -5.24
C THR A 201 -24.14 -9.45 -4.89
N ILE A 202 -23.89 -10.11 -3.75
CA ILE A 202 -22.55 -10.56 -3.35
C ILE A 202 -22.09 -11.70 -4.27
N LYS A 203 -20.91 -11.57 -4.87
CA LYS A 203 -20.25 -12.65 -5.62
C LYS A 203 -19.67 -13.66 -4.64
N TRP A 204 -20.40 -14.77 -4.43
CA TRP A 204 -20.06 -15.77 -3.41
C TRP A 204 -18.66 -16.37 -3.56
N GLU A 205 -18.19 -16.61 -4.79
CA GLU A 205 -16.84 -17.12 -5.05
C GLU A 205 -15.75 -16.12 -4.61
N LEU A 206 -15.98 -14.84 -4.86
CA LEU A 206 -15.09 -13.77 -4.43
C LEU A 206 -15.15 -13.58 -2.92
N ALA A 207 -16.32 -13.74 -2.30
CA ALA A 207 -16.47 -13.75 -0.85
C ALA A 207 -15.72 -14.92 -0.18
N LEU A 208 -15.67 -16.09 -0.81
CA LEU A 208 -14.83 -17.21 -0.36
C LEU A 208 -13.34 -16.92 -0.52
N CYS A 209 -12.92 -16.30 -1.63
CA CYS A 209 -11.54 -15.85 -1.80
C CYS A 209 -11.16 -14.79 -0.76
N LEU A 210 -12.09 -13.89 -0.41
CA LEU A 210 -11.91 -12.91 0.66
C LEU A 210 -11.76 -13.60 2.02
N LEU A 211 -12.60 -14.59 2.33
CA LEU A 211 -12.49 -15.38 3.56
C LEU A 211 -11.14 -16.10 3.64
N LEU A 212 -10.67 -16.65 2.52
CA LEU A 212 -9.35 -17.28 2.43
C LEU A 212 -8.23 -16.26 2.69
N SER A 213 -8.27 -15.09 2.06
CA SER A 213 -7.29 -14.01 2.29
C SER A 213 -7.19 -13.63 3.76
N TRP A 214 -8.33 -13.45 4.43
CA TRP A 214 -8.38 -13.17 5.87
C TRP A 214 -7.83 -14.30 6.72
N THR A 215 -8.15 -15.54 6.37
CA THR A 215 -7.66 -16.72 7.06
C THR A 215 -6.13 -16.83 6.98
N VAL A 216 -5.57 -16.64 5.78
CA VAL A 216 -4.11 -16.62 5.56
C VAL A 216 -3.47 -15.48 6.35
N CYS A 217 -3.99 -14.26 6.23
CA CYS A 217 -3.49 -13.09 6.94
C CYS A 217 -3.46 -13.31 8.46
N TYR A 218 -4.55 -13.84 9.03
CA TYR A 218 -4.64 -14.16 10.46
C TYR A 218 -3.52 -15.09 10.92
N PHE A 219 -3.29 -16.21 10.22
CA PHE A 219 -2.27 -17.18 10.59
C PHE A 219 -0.83 -16.66 10.40
N CYS A 220 -0.63 -15.63 9.56
CA CYS A 220 0.68 -14.98 9.42
C CYS A 220 1.07 -14.18 10.66
N ILE A 221 0.13 -13.58 11.39
CA ILE A 221 0.41 -12.65 12.52
C ILE A 221 -0.08 -13.09 13.89
N TRP A 222 -0.90 -14.13 13.98
CA TRP A 222 -1.48 -14.59 15.25
C TRP A 222 -0.43 -14.77 16.37
N LYS A 223 0.75 -15.31 16.05
CA LYS A 223 1.88 -15.54 16.97
C LYS A 223 2.76 -14.32 17.23
N GLY A 224 2.38 -13.16 16.73
CA GLY A 224 3.11 -11.90 16.91
C GLY A 224 4.36 -11.77 16.06
N VAL A 225 5.15 -10.73 16.35
CA VAL A 225 6.30 -10.33 15.53
C VAL A 225 7.35 -11.42 15.39
N LYS A 226 7.44 -12.35 16.35
CA LYS A 226 8.31 -13.54 16.25
C LYS A 226 7.84 -14.52 15.18
N GLY A 227 6.52 -14.71 15.06
CA GLY A 227 5.92 -15.54 14.02
C GLY A 227 6.00 -14.86 12.66
N THR A 228 5.56 -13.61 12.60
CA THR A 228 5.60 -12.76 11.40
C THR A 228 7.01 -12.68 10.82
N GLY A 229 8.03 -12.48 11.67
CA GLY A 229 9.43 -12.46 11.29
C GLY A 229 9.90 -13.73 10.57
N LYS A 230 9.30 -14.90 10.82
CA LYS A 230 9.61 -16.14 10.08
C LYS A 230 8.91 -16.22 8.75
N VAL A 231 7.67 -15.75 8.67
CA VAL A 231 6.87 -15.76 7.43
C VAL A 231 7.51 -14.85 6.37
N VAL A 232 7.98 -13.66 6.77
CA VAL A 232 8.60 -12.67 5.87
C VAL A 232 9.84 -13.16 5.14
N TYR A 233 10.56 -14.15 5.65
CA TYR A 233 11.68 -14.74 4.91
C TYR A 233 11.26 -15.33 3.58
N PHE A 234 10.05 -15.89 3.50
CA PHE A 234 9.51 -16.41 2.26
C PHE A 234 8.72 -15.32 1.52
N THR A 235 7.76 -14.68 2.20
CA THR A 235 6.80 -13.79 1.55
C THR A 235 7.46 -12.52 0.99
N ALA A 236 8.49 -11.96 1.64
CA ALA A 236 9.17 -10.76 1.16
C ALA A 236 10.29 -11.06 0.14
N THR A 237 10.91 -12.25 0.18
CA THR A 237 12.03 -12.58 -0.74
C THR A 237 11.58 -13.21 -2.05
N PHE A 238 10.51 -14.01 -2.02
CA PHE A 238 10.02 -14.71 -3.21
C PHE A 238 9.56 -13.76 -4.33
N PRO A 239 8.89 -12.63 -4.07
CA PRO A 239 8.58 -11.64 -5.09
C PRO A 239 9.79 -11.13 -5.86
N TYR A 240 10.97 -11.01 -5.22
CA TYR A 240 12.20 -10.62 -5.92
C TYR A 240 12.70 -11.70 -6.90
N VAL A 241 12.57 -12.96 -6.51
CA VAL A 241 12.89 -14.09 -7.40
C VAL A 241 11.94 -14.04 -8.60
N MET A 242 10.64 -13.83 -8.36
CA MET A 242 9.65 -13.73 -9.43
C MET A 242 9.87 -12.52 -10.34
N LEU A 243 10.12 -11.35 -9.76
CA LEU A 243 10.41 -10.13 -10.50
C LEU A 243 11.65 -10.31 -11.38
N THR A 244 12.69 -10.97 -10.88
CA THR A 244 13.90 -11.28 -11.65
C THR A 244 13.61 -12.21 -12.81
N ILE A 245 12.83 -13.27 -12.60
CA ILE A 245 12.41 -14.20 -13.66
C ILE A 245 11.58 -13.48 -14.73
N LEU A 246 10.62 -12.66 -14.31
CA LEU A 246 9.77 -11.87 -15.21
C LEU A 246 10.58 -10.82 -15.96
N LEU A 247 11.57 -10.19 -15.34
CA LEU A 247 12.47 -9.25 -15.99
C LEU A 247 13.30 -9.95 -17.06
N ILE A 248 13.96 -11.07 -16.74
CA ILE A 248 14.74 -11.84 -17.72
C ILE A 248 13.82 -12.26 -18.87
N ARG A 249 12.63 -12.78 -18.57
CA ARG A 249 11.68 -13.19 -19.60
C ARG A 249 11.25 -12.00 -20.46
N GLY A 250 10.83 -10.90 -19.86
CA GLY A 250 10.39 -9.68 -20.53
C GLY A 250 11.45 -9.12 -21.45
N LEU A 251 12.70 -9.04 -21.00
CA LEU A 251 13.83 -8.56 -21.82
C LEU A 251 14.16 -9.47 -23.01
N THR A 252 13.82 -10.77 -22.95
CA THR A 252 14.03 -11.71 -24.08
C THR A 252 12.91 -11.69 -25.12
N LEU A 253 11.79 -11.00 -24.85
CA LEU A 253 10.66 -10.92 -25.77
C LEU A 253 10.91 -9.90 -26.90
N PRO A 254 10.38 -10.13 -28.11
CA PRO A 254 10.47 -9.14 -29.18
C PRO A 254 9.69 -7.88 -28.80
N GLY A 255 10.16 -6.69 -29.23
CA GLY A 255 9.51 -5.42 -28.89
C GLY A 255 9.82 -4.86 -27.49
N ALA A 256 10.52 -5.59 -26.63
CA ALA A 256 10.85 -5.15 -25.28
C ALA A 256 11.62 -3.81 -25.24
N VAL A 257 12.51 -3.58 -26.22
CA VAL A 257 13.31 -2.35 -26.32
C VAL A 257 12.43 -1.10 -26.49
N GLU A 258 11.37 -1.18 -27.30
CA GLU A 258 10.44 -0.06 -27.48
C GLU A 258 9.67 0.25 -26.20
N GLY A 259 9.29 -0.79 -25.44
CA GLY A 259 8.67 -0.61 -24.14
C GLY A 259 9.59 0.08 -23.12
N ILE A 260 10.85 -0.33 -23.04
CA ILE A 260 11.84 0.31 -22.15
C ILE A 260 12.13 1.75 -22.58
N LYS A 261 12.22 1.99 -23.89
CA LYS A 261 12.37 3.33 -24.43
C LYS A 261 11.18 4.19 -24.02
N TYR A 262 9.96 3.67 -24.11
CA TYR A 262 8.76 4.40 -23.68
C TYR A 262 8.74 4.72 -22.18
N TYR A 263 9.29 3.82 -21.36
CA TYR A 263 9.41 4.02 -19.91
C TYR A 263 10.45 5.09 -19.53
N LEU A 264 11.60 5.14 -20.22
CA LEU A 264 12.75 5.96 -19.78
C LEU A 264 13.03 7.19 -20.65
N TYR A 265 12.50 7.29 -21.86
CA TYR A 265 12.77 8.44 -22.72
C TYR A 265 12.23 9.72 -22.05
N PRO A 266 13.08 10.69 -21.72
CA PRO A 266 12.67 11.82 -20.90
C PRO A 266 11.97 12.88 -21.73
N ASP A 267 10.75 13.24 -21.35
CA ASP A 267 10.06 14.43 -21.83
C ASP A 267 10.16 15.55 -20.80
N MET A 268 11.15 16.43 -20.97
CA MET A 268 11.41 17.54 -20.05
C MET A 268 10.28 18.57 -20.01
N SER A 269 9.41 18.62 -21.04
CA SER A 269 8.29 19.57 -21.05
C SER A 269 7.29 19.28 -19.93
N LYS A 270 7.16 18.01 -19.52
CA LYS A 270 6.27 17.57 -18.45
C LYS A 270 6.67 18.10 -17.07
N LEU A 271 7.95 18.46 -16.86
CA LEU A 271 8.39 19.01 -15.57
C LEU A 271 7.83 20.41 -15.27
N ALA A 272 7.33 21.11 -16.29
CA ALA A 272 6.64 22.39 -16.12
C ALA A 272 5.23 22.24 -15.52
N ASP A 273 4.67 21.02 -15.55
CA ASP A 273 3.35 20.74 -14.99
C ASP A 273 3.45 20.47 -13.47
N PRO A 274 2.84 21.29 -12.61
CA PRO A 274 2.83 21.05 -11.16
C PRO A 274 2.24 19.70 -10.76
N GLN A 275 1.34 19.13 -11.58
CA GLN A 275 0.70 17.85 -11.32
C GLN A 275 1.71 16.71 -11.29
N VAL A 276 2.78 16.79 -12.11
CA VAL A 276 3.90 15.82 -12.13
C VAL A 276 4.63 15.78 -10.79
N TRP A 277 4.85 16.94 -10.16
CA TRP A 277 5.49 17.04 -8.86
C TRP A 277 4.58 16.50 -7.74
N MET A 278 3.30 16.82 -7.79
CA MET A 278 2.32 16.31 -6.82
C MET A 278 2.18 14.78 -6.90
N GLU A 279 2.15 14.21 -8.11
CA GLU A 279 2.10 12.75 -8.30
C GLU A 279 3.39 12.07 -7.82
N ALA A 280 4.56 12.69 -8.04
CA ALA A 280 5.84 12.19 -7.52
C ALA A 280 5.89 12.19 -5.98
N GLY A 281 5.46 13.28 -5.35
CA GLY A 281 5.38 13.38 -3.89
C GLY A 281 4.42 12.35 -3.31
N THR A 282 3.18 12.30 -3.82
CA THR A 282 2.16 11.34 -3.37
C THR A 282 2.62 9.89 -3.54
N GLN A 283 3.34 9.57 -4.62
CA GLN A 283 3.92 8.25 -4.83
C GLN A 283 4.95 7.89 -3.75
N ILE A 284 5.81 8.83 -3.33
CA ILE A 284 6.76 8.59 -2.23
C ILE A 284 6.02 8.34 -0.93
N PHE A 285 5.04 9.17 -0.56
CA PHE A 285 4.29 8.97 0.68
C PHE A 285 3.57 7.61 0.67
N PHE A 286 2.82 7.32 -0.39
CA PHE A 286 2.08 6.08 -0.53
C PHE A 286 2.98 4.85 -0.55
N SER A 287 4.07 4.87 -1.34
CA SER A 287 4.96 3.72 -1.48
C SER A 287 5.74 3.39 -0.21
N TYR A 288 5.93 4.35 0.69
CA TYR A 288 6.67 4.14 1.93
C TYR A 288 5.75 3.86 3.13
N ALA A 289 4.43 3.87 2.92
CA ALA A 289 3.46 3.76 4.00
C ALA A 289 3.71 4.78 5.12
N LEU A 290 3.99 6.04 4.75
CA LEU A 290 4.26 7.12 5.70
C LEU A 290 2.96 7.62 6.36
N CYS A 291 3.05 8.07 7.59
CA CYS A 291 2.02 8.76 8.36
C CYS A 291 0.75 7.94 8.64
N ILE A 292 0.80 6.61 8.41
CA ILE A 292 -0.25 5.66 8.79
C ILE A 292 0.09 4.92 10.10
N GLY A 293 1.32 5.04 10.59
CA GLY A 293 1.74 4.49 11.89
C GLY A 293 2.27 3.04 11.85
N CYS A 294 2.29 2.40 10.67
CA CYS A 294 2.92 1.08 10.48
C CYS A 294 4.40 1.09 10.84
N LEU A 295 5.13 2.11 10.37
CA LEU A 295 6.56 2.24 10.63
C LEU A 295 6.85 2.53 12.11
N THR A 296 6.01 3.34 12.75
CA THR A 296 6.05 3.55 14.20
C THR A 296 5.85 2.24 14.96
N ALA A 297 4.86 1.42 14.57
CA ALA A 297 4.62 0.12 15.19
C ALA A 297 5.79 -0.86 14.98
N LEU A 298 6.31 -0.99 13.75
CA LEU A 298 7.47 -1.85 13.45
C LEU A 298 8.73 -1.40 14.19
N GLY A 299 8.97 -0.09 14.28
CA GLY A 299 10.08 0.50 15.02
C GLY A 299 9.99 0.26 16.53
N SER A 300 8.77 0.21 17.09
CA SER A 300 8.56 -0.02 18.53
C SER A 300 9.06 -1.37 19.05
N TYR A 301 9.23 -2.34 18.16
CA TYR A 301 9.73 -3.69 18.44
C TYR A 301 11.26 -3.79 18.31
N ASN A 302 11.94 -2.73 17.85
CA ASN A 302 13.39 -2.69 17.79
C ASN A 302 14.05 -2.62 19.17
N ASN A 303 15.31 -2.99 19.20
CA ASN A 303 16.18 -2.68 20.32
C ASN A 303 16.44 -1.16 20.36
N PHE A 304 16.50 -0.59 21.56
CA PHE A 304 16.69 0.85 21.76
C PHE A 304 17.95 1.37 21.04
N ASN A 305 19.03 0.59 21.06
CA ASN A 305 20.32 0.94 20.46
C ASN A 305 20.44 0.57 18.96
N ASN A 306 19.37 0.16 18.28
CA ASN A 306 19.46 -0.16 16.86
C ASN A 306 19.67 1.12 16.04
N ASN A 307 20.61 1.08 15.08
CA ASN A 307 20.87 2.21 14.21
C ASN A 307 19.77 2.35 13.15
N THR A 308 18.66 2.99 13.52
CA THR A 308 17.51 3.18 12.64
C THR A 308 17.80 4.15 11.49
N TYR A 309 18.74 5.08 11.66
CA TYR A 309 19.15 6.01 10.60
C TYR A 309 19.70 5.26 9.38
N ARG A 310 20.69 4.37 9.60
CA ARG A 310 21.26 3.55 8.51
C ARG A 310 20.21 2.63 7.88
N ASP A 311 19.34 2.06 8.70
CA ASP A 311 18.28 1.16 8.23
C ASP A 311 17.30 1.89 7.33
N CYS A 312 16.88 3.10 7.68
CA CYS A 312 15.99 3.92 6.85
C CYS A 312 16.58 4.24 5.48
N PHE A 313 17.87 4.59 5.39
CA PHE A 313 18.53 4.81 4.11
C PHE A 313 18.57 3.55 3.24
N LEU A 314 18.93 2.41 3.83
CA LEU A 314 19.00 1.14 3.11
C LEU A 314 17.62 0.71 2.62
N MET A 315 16.59 0.79 3.47
CA MET A 315 15.22 0.45 3.11
C MET A 315 14.66 1.41 2.05
N SER A 316 15.01 2.68 2.12
CA SER A 316 14.62 3.66 1.09
C SER A 316 15.26 3.38 -0.26
N ALA A 317 16.54 3.03 -0.29
CA ALA A 317 17.21 2.63 -1.52
C ALA A 317 16.61 1.33 -2.09
N LEU A 318 16.30 0.36 -1.23
CA LEU A 318 15.66 -0.90 -1.62
C LEU A 318 14.28 -0.65 -2.24
N ASN A 319 13.45 0.19 -1.61
CA ASN A 319 12.11 0.52 -2.09
C ASN A 319 12.16 1.15 -3.50
N SER A 320 12.90 2.26 -3.63
CA SER A 320 13.02 2.97 -4.91
C SER A 320 13.72 2.14 -5.99
N GLY A 321 14.73 1.35 -5.62
CA GLY A 321 15.39 0.42 -6.54
C GLY A 321 14.44 -0.66 -7.05
N THR A 322 13.58 -1.19 -6.18
CA THR A 322 12.58 -2.20 -6.55
C THR A 322 11.52 -1.62 -7.49
N SER A 323 11.01 -0.41 -7.21
CA SER A 323 10.11 0.32 -8.11
C SER A 323 10.71 0.58 -9.48
N PHE A 324 11.99 0.93 -9.52
CA PHE A 324 12.68 1.17 -10.79
C PHE A 324 12.82 -0.13 -11.60
N LEU A 325 13.23 -1.23 -10.94
CA LEU A 325 13.38 -2.55 -11.56
C LEU A 325 12.04 -3.15 -12.02
N SER A 326 10.97 -2.98 -11.24
CA SER A 326 9.64 -3.43 -11.64
C SER A 326 9.15 -2.70 -12.89
N GLY A 327 9.52 -1.42 -13.05
CA GLY A 327 9.27 -0.67 -14.28
C GLY A 327 9.85 -1.33 -15.53
N PHE A 328 11.10 -1.81 -15.47
CA PHE A 328 11.67 -2.58 -16.59
C PHE A 328 10.92 -3.88 -16.85
N ALA A 329 10.55 -4.62 -15.79
CA ALA A 329 9.84 -5.88 -15.93
C ALA A 329 8.46 -5.68 -16.59
N ILE A 330 7.69 -4.67 -16.16
CA ILE A 330 6.37 -4.37 -16.73
C ILE A 330 6.49 -3.82 -18.14
N PHE A 331 7.32 -2.81 -18.37
CA PHE A 331 7.40 -2.17 -19.69
C PHE A 331 8.03 -3.03 -20.77
N SER A 332 8.91 -3.98 -20.42
CA SER A 332 9.40 -4.96 -21.39
C SER A 332 8.27 -5.89 -21.88
N VAL A 333 7.37 -6.31 -20.99
CA VAL A 333 6.18 -7.12 -21.33
C VAL A 333 5.16 -6.29 -22.11
N LEU A 334 4.92 -5.02 -21.73
CA LEU A 334 4.03 -4.12 -22.48
C LEU A 334 4.56 -3.84 -23.89
N GLY A 335 5.87 -3.66 -24.06
CA GLY A 335 6.51 -3.49 -25.36
C GLY A 335 6.32 -4.71 -26.27
N PHE A 336 6.39 -5.92 -25.70
CA PHE A 336 6.06 -7.16 -26.41
C PHE A 336 4.60 -7.22 -26.84
N MET A 337 3.68 -6.86 -25.95
CA MET A 337 2.25 -6.83 -26.27
C MET A 337 1.95 -5.84 -27.40
N ALA A 338 2.51 -4.63 -27.33
CA ALA A 338 2.37 -3.62 -28.38
C ALA A 338 2.93 -4.11 -29.73
N TYR A 339 4.05 -4.84 -29.70
CA TYR A 339 4.67 -5.43 -30.89
C TYR A 339 3.82 -6.54 -31.54
N GLU A 340 3.27 -7.46 -30.74
CA GLU A 340 2.41 -8.54 -31.25
C GLU A 340 1.08 -8.01 -31.80
N GLU A 341 0.50 -7.00 -31.13
CA GLU A 341 -0.77 -6.40 -31.54
C GLU A 341 -0.63 -5.30 -32.61
N LYS A 342 0.60 -4.87 -32.90
CA LYS A 342 0.92 -3.79 -33.84
C LYS A 342 0.22 -2.47 -33.51
N VAL A 343 0.08 -2.18 -32.22
CA VAL A 343 -0.51 -0.95 -31.69
C VAL A 343 0.55 -0.11 -31.00
N HIS A 344 0.28 1.18 -30.82
CA HIS A 344 1.18 2.03 -30.05
C HIS A 344 1.06 1.71 -28.56
N ILE A 345 2.19 1.71 -27.83
CA ILE A 345 2.22 1.30 -26.42
C ILE A 345 1.34 2.14 -25.49
N SER A 346 1.02 3.39 -25.86
CA SER A 346 0.09 4.23 -25.11
C SER A 346 -1.35 3.70 -25.09
N GLU A 347 -1.74 2.88 -26.08
CA GLU A 347 -3.08 2.32 -26.19
C GLU A 347 -3.27 1.07 -25.32
N VAL A 348 -2.18 0.48 -24.82
CA VAL A 348 -2.19 -0.74 -24.00
C VAL A 348 -1.84 -0.48 -22.53
N ALA A 349 -1.35 0.72 -22.19
CA ALA A 349 -0.98 1.07 -20.83
C ALA A 349 -2.18 1.65 -20.06
N GLU A 350 -2.86 0.80 -19.28
CA GLU A 350 -3.97 1.19 -18.40
C GLU A 350 -3.52 1.49 -16.96
N ALA A 351 -4.30 2.31 -16.25
CA ALA A 351 -4.04 2.67 -14.85
C ALA A 351 -4.71 1.70 -13.86
N GLY A 352 -4.14 1.60 -12.66
CA GLY A 352 -4.79 0.94 -11.52
C GLY A 352 -4.86 -0.59 -11.64
N PRO A 353 -5.84 -1.24 -10.97
CA PRO A 353 -5.98 -2.70 -10.96
C PRO A 353 -6.11 -3.32 -12.36
N GLY A 354 -6.62 -2.58 -13.35
CA GLY A 354 -6.70 -3.03 -14.75
C GLY A 354 -5.35 -3.45 -15.32
N LEU A 355 -4.25 -2.81 -14.93
CA LEU A 355 -2.92 -3.20 -15.38
C LEU A 355 -2.57 -4.65 -14.98
N ALA A 356 -2.94 -5.04 -13.76
CA ALA A 356 -2.63 -6.36 -13.22
C ALA A 356 -3.63 -7.44 -13.61
N PHE A 357 -4.92 -7.09 -13.70
CA PHE A 357 -6.00 -8.08 -13.91
C PHE A 357 -6.51 -8.13 -15.37
N ILE A 358 -6.11 -7.17 -16.21
CA ILE A 358 -6.47 -7.12 -17.64
C ILE A 358 -5.21 -7.17 -18.51
N ILE A 359 -4.30 -6.21 -18.35
CA ILE A 359 -3.18 -6.07 -19.28
C ILE A 359 -2.17 -7.21 -19.12
N TYR A 360 -1.80 -7.54 -17.89
CA TYR A 360 -0.83 -8.61 -17.67
C TYR A 360 -1.34 -10.00 -18.10
N PRO A 361 -2.57 -10.44 -17.76
CA PRO A 361 -3.11 -11.72 -18.22
C PRO A 361 -3.23 -11.79 -19.75
N ARG A 362 -3.50 -10.65 -20.40
CA ARG A 362 -3.49 -10.53 -21.86
C ARG A 362 -2.09 -10.77 -22.43
N ALA A 363 -1.07 -10.13 -21.88
CA ALA A 363 0.31 -10.33 -22.33
C ALA A 363 0.81 -11.77 -22.08
N VAL A 364 0.46 -12.37 -20.94
CA VAL A 364 0.81 -13.76 -20.62
C VAL A 364 0.19 -14.74 -21.60
N ASN A 365 -1.05 -14.51 -22.04
CA ASN A 365 -1.73 -15.38 -23.00
C ASN A 365 -1.00 -15.47 -24.36
N MET A 366 -0.17 -14.48 -24.68
CA MET A 366 0.63 -14.46 -25.92
C MET A 366 1.98 -15.20 -25.76
N MET A 367 2.36 -15.57 -24.54
CA MET A 367 3.61 -16.27 -24.24
C MET A 367 3.43 -17.79 -24.31
N PRO A 368 4.49 -18.55 -24.64
CA PRO A 368 4.47 -20.01 -24.51
C PRO A 368 4.30 -20.42 -23.04
N TYR A 369 3.51 -21.47 -22.80
CA TYR A 369 3.15 -21.97 -21.47
C TYR A 369 2.47 -20.92 -20.57
N PRO A 370 1.35 -20.31 -21.02
CA PRO A 370 0.76 -19.15 -20.35
C PRO A 370 0.28 -19.44 -18.92
N GLN A 371 -0.13 -20.68 -18.61
CA GLN A 371 -0.53 -21.10 -17.26
C GLN A 371 0.61 -20.94 -16.24
N LEU A 372 1.85 -21.25 -16.62
CA LEU A 372 3.01 -21.13 -15.73
C LEU A 372 3.25 -19.67 -15.36
N TRP A 373 3.31 -18.78 -16.35
CA TRP A 373 3.57 -17.36 -16.14
C TRP A 373 2.45 -16.68 -15.35
N ALA A 374 1.19 -17.02 -15.64
CA ALA A 374 0.05 -16.50 -14.89
C ALA A 374 0.10 -16.93 -13.42
N CYS A 375 0.40 -18.21 -13.15
CA CYS A 375 0.52 -18.73 -11.79
C CYS A 375 1.64 -18.02 -11.01
N LEU A 376 2.83 -17.86 -11.61
CA LEU A 376 3.96 -17.16 -10.97
C LEU A 376 3.62 -15.69 -10.67
N PHE A 377 2.93 -15.02 -11.59
CA PHE A 377 2.53 -13.62 -11.42
C PHE A 377 1.47 -13.42 -10.33
N PHE A 378 0.38 -14.20 -10.34
CA PHE A 378 -0.65 -14.07 -9.32
C PHE A 378 -0.16 -14.53 -7.94
N LEU A 379 0.72 -15.53 -7.88
CA LEU A 379 1.42 -15.89 -6.64
C LEU A 379 2.28 -14.74 -6.12
N MET A 380 3.02 -14.05 -7.01
CA MET A 380 3.78 -12.85 -6.65
C MET A 380 2.87 -11.74 -6.09
N ILE A 381 1.74 -11.44 -6.75
CA ILE A 381 0.76 -10.45 -6.27
C ILE A 381 0.24 -10.82 -4.88
N ILE A 382 -0.12 -12.08 -4.65
CA ILE A 382 -0.61 -12.55 -3.35
C ILE A 382 0.44 -12.32 -2.26
N LEU A 383 1.69 -12.71 -2.50
CA LEU A 383 2.76 -12.59 -1.49
C LEU A 383 3.10 -11.12 -1.19
N MET A 384 3.20 -10.26 -2.21
CA MET A 384 3.43 -8.83 -2.03
C MET A 384 2.26 -8.13 -1.34
N GLY A 385 1.01 -8.49 -1.68
CA GLY A 385 -0.17 -7.96 -1.03
C GLY A 385 -0.30 -8.41 0.42
N LEU A 386 0.07 -9.66 0.70
CA LEU A 386 -0.01 -10.26 2.04
C LEU A 386 0.93 -9.57 3.03
N ASP A 387 2.15 -9.23 2.61
CA ASP A 387 3.13 -8.55 3.46
C ASP A 387 2.61 -7.21 3.97
N SER A 388 2.15 -6.33 3.07
CA SER A 388 1.63 -5.02 3.50
C SER A 388 0.32 -5.15 4.29
N GLN A 389 -0.50 -6.16 3.97
CA GLN A 389 -1.75 -6.42 4.69
C GLN A 389 -1.52 -6.75 6.16
N PHE A 390 -0.66 -7.73 6.43
CA PHE A 390 -0.52 -8.17 7.81
C PHE A 390 0.28 -7.18 8.65
N VAL A 391 1.17 -6.36 8.07
CA VAL A 391 1.85 -5.28 8.79
C VAL A 391 0.87 -4.17 9.16
N SER A 392 -0.03 -3.79 8.24
CA SER A 392 -1.11 -2.84 8.54
C SER A 392 -1.98 -3.36 9.70
N MET A 393 -2.35 -4.64 9.65
CA MET A 393 -3.12 -5.28 10.72
C MET A 393 -2.34 -5.37 12.05
N GLU A 394 -1.04 -5.65 11.99
CA GLU A 394 -0.14 -5.64 13.15
C GLU A 394 -0.08 -4.24 13.78
N SER A 395 0.02 -3.18 12.97
CA SER A 395 0.02 -1.79 13.42
C SER A 395 -1.24 -1.44 14.22
N LEU A 396 -2.42 -1.79 13.68
CA LEU A 396 -3.70 -1.56 14.35
C LEU A 396 -3.81 -2.36 15.65
N ALA A 397 -3.48 -3.66 15.61
CA ALA A 397 -3.51 -4.52 16.78
C ALA A 397 -2.54 -4.04 17.87
N THR A 398 -1.36 -3.57 17.49
CA THR A 398 -0.33 -3.00 18.37
C THR A 398 -0.86 -1.76 19.07
N SER A 399 -1.40 -0.80 18.31
CA SER A 399 -1.95 0.44 18.85
C SER A 399 -3.07 0.18 19.85
N ILE A 400 -4.00 -0.73 19.56
CA ILE A 400 -5.10 -1.09 20.47
C ILE A 400 -4.57 -1.81 21.72
N THR A 401 -3.62 -2.74 21.56
CA THR A 401 -3.01 -3.47 22.68
C THR A 401 -2.30 -2.53 23.65
N ASP A 402 -1.59 -1.53 23.12
CA ASP A 402 -0.85 -0.55 23.92
C ASP A 402 -1.75 0.46 24.63
N MET A 403 -2.96 0.72 24.14
CA MET A 403 -3.95 1.53 24.87
C MET A 403 -4.51 0.82 26.10
N PHE A 404 -4.68 -0.50 26.05
CA PHE A 404 -5.25 -1.32 27.13
C PHE A 404 -4.33 -2.47 27.56
N PRO A 405 -3.09 -2.18 28.00
CA PRO A 405 -2.07 -3.21 28.20
C PRO A 405 -2.44 -4.17 29.34
N LYS A 406 -3.16 -3.70 30.36
CA LYS A 406 -3.62 -4.54 31.48
C LYS A 406 -4.62 -5.63 31.06
N THR A 407 -5.34 -5.41 29.97
CA THR A 407 -6.40 -6.32 29.49
C THR A 407 -5.91 -7.16 28.31
N LEU A 408 -5.23 -6.53 27.35
CA LEU A 408 -4.90 -7.15 26.06
C LEU A 408 -3.52 -7.79 26.03
N ARG A 409 -2.57 -7.35 26.89
CA ARG A 409 -1.22 -7.92 26.99
C ARG A 409 -1.18 -9.15 27.92
N LYS A 410 -2.19 -10.00 27.78
CA LYS A 410 -2.35 -11.29 28.45
C LYS A 410 -2.28 -12.42 27.41
N LYS A 411 -2.03 -13.65 27.88
CA LYS A 411 -1.94 -14.84 27.01
C LYS A 411 -3.23 -14.99 26.18
N TYR A 412 -3.09 -15.24 24.87
CA TYR A 412 -4.18 -15.41 23.89
C TYR A 412 -5.08 -14.19 23.62
N CYS A 413 -5.12 -13.17 24.47
CA CYS A 413 -5.96 -11.98 24.25
C CYS A 413 -5.61 -11.22 22.97
N ARG A 414 -4.31 -11.14 22.65
CA ARG A 414 -3.83 -10.54 21.39
C ARG A 414 -4.28 -11.36 20.17
N GLU A 415 -4.20 -12.68 20.23
CA GLU A 415 -4.66 -13.57 19.15
C GLU A 415 -6.16 -13.41 18.90
N LEU A 416 -6.96 -13.29 19.98
CA LEU A 416 -8.40 -13.03 19.90
C LEU A 416 -8.72 -11.63 19.37
N LEU A 417 -7.92 -10.62 19.73
CA LEU A 417 -8.07 -9.26 19.19
C LEU A 417 -7.85 -9.24 17.68
N ILE A 418 -6.78 -9.86 17.21
CA ILE A 418 -6.47 -9.97 15.79
C ILE A 418 -7.61 -10.71 15.07
N LEU A 419 -8.10 -11.82 15.63
CA LEU A 419 -9.24 -12.55 15.07
C LEU A 419 -10.50 -11.68 15.00
N ALA A 420 -10.80 -10.92 16.04
CA ALA A 420 -11.95 -10.03 16.08
C ALA A 420 -11.85 -8.92 15.00
N ILE A 421 -10.67 -8.31 14.85
CA ILE A 421 -10.41 -7.32 13.78
C ILE A 421 -10.62 -7.96 12.41
N ALA A 422 -10.06 -9.15 12.16
CA ALA A 422 -10.22 -9.85 10.89
C ALA A 422 -11.69 -10.16 10.57
N ILE A 423 -12.46 -10.64 11.54
CA ILE A 423 -13.88 -10.94 11.37
C ILE A 423 -14.68 -9.66 11.06
N LEU A 424 -14.44 -8.57 11.80
CA LEU A 424 -15.13 -7.30 11.57
C LEU A 424 -14.79 -6.72 10.19
N CYS A 425 -13.52 -6.73 9.81
CA CYS A 425 -13.07 -6.25 8.51
C CYS A 425 -13.51 -7.17 7.36
N PHE A 426 -13.66 -8.49 7.57
CA PHE A 426 -14.26 -9.41 6.60
C PHE A 426 -15.70 -9.01 6.29
N PHE A 427 -16.54 -8.81 7.32
CA PHE A 427 -17.93 -8.38 7.10
C PHE A 427 -18.02 -7.00 6.45
N ALA A 428 -17.15 -6.06 6.83
CA ALA A 428 -17.07 -4.76 6.17
C ALA A 428 -16.66 -4.90 4.69
N GLY A 429 -15.70 -5.77 4.38
CA GLY A 429 -15.20 -6.01 3.02
C GLY A 429 -16.19 -6.72 2.09
N LEU A 430 -17.21 -7.42 2.63
CA LEU A 430 -18.24 -8.08 1.80
C LEU A 430 -18.97 -7.10 0.88
N ILE A 431 -19.14 -5.83 1.29
CA ILE A 431 -19.76 -4.82 0.42
C ILE A 431 -18.97 -4.57 -0.86
N MET A 432 -17.64 -4.74 -0.83
CA MET A 432 -16.78 -4.58 -2.01
C MET A 432 -16.71 -5.85 -2.87
N THR A 433 -17.32 -6.95 -2.42
CA THR A 433 -17.47 -8.19 -3.21
C THR A 433 -18.81 -8.25 -3.96
N THR A 434 -19.62 -7.19 -3.89
CA THR A 434 -20.84 -7.09 -4.70
C THR A 434 -20.53 -6.65 -6.13
N GLU A 435 -21.54 -6.71 -7.00
CA GLU A 435 -21.46 -6.28 -8.41
C GLU A 435 -21.04 -4.80 -8.56
N GLY A 436 -21.50 -3.92 -7.66
CA GLY A 436 -21.04 -2.53 -7.57
C GLY A 436 -19.81 -2.31 -6.69
N GLY A 437 -19.19 -3.38 -6.18
CA GLY A 437 -18.14 -3.32 -5.17
C GLY A 437 -16.85 -2.64 -5.63
N LEU A 438 -16.53 -2.71 -6.93
CA LEU A 438 -15.35 -2.03 -7.50
C LEU A 438 -15.44 -0.50 -7.35
N TYR A 439 -16.64 0.09 -7.43
CA TYR A 439 -16.83 1.53 -7.25
C TYR A 439 -16.53 1.96 -5.82
N ILE A 440 -16.96 1.17 -4.82
CA ILE A 440 -16.67 1.42 -3.41
C ILE A 440 -15.17 1.25 -3.14
N PHE A 441 -14.55 0.22 -3.72
CA PHE A 441 -13.11 0.01 -3.65
C PHE A 441 -12.34 1.26 -4.14
N GLN A 442 -12.72 1.80 -5.30
CA GLN A 442 -12.09 3.01 -5.85
C GLN A 442 -12.30 4.24 -4.97
N LEU A 443 -13.48 4.39 -4.38
CA LEU A 443 -13.77 5.49 -3.45
C LEU A 443 -12.83 5.44 -2.22
N PHE A 444 -12.63 4.25 -1.65
CA PHE A 444 -11.73 4.07 -0.50
C PHE A 444 -10.27 4.33 -0.88
N ASP A 445 -9.80 3.76 -2.00
CA ASP A 445 -8.42 3.93 -2.47
C ASP A 445 -8.10 5.41 -2.72
N TYR A 446 -9.02 6.13 -3.37
CA TYR A 446 -8.79 7.52 -3.76
C TYR A 446 -8.96 8.51 -2.60
N TYR A 447 -10.03 8.40 -1.80
CA TYR A 447 -10.39 9.42 -0.80
C TYR A 447 -9.98 9.09 0.63
N ALA A 448 -9.95 7.82 1.01
CA ALA A 448 -9.73 7.45 2.42
C ALA A 448 -8.24 7.25 2.75
N VAL A 449 -7.49 6.65 1.82
CA VAL A 449 -6.11 6.17 2.09
C VAL A 449 -5.05 6.95 1.33
N SER A 450 -5.39 7.55 0.18
CA SER A 450 -4.44 8.30 -0.66
C SER A 450 -4.70 9.82 -0.61
N GLY A 451 -3.72 10.59 -1.08
CA GLY A 451 -3.86 12.02 -1.35
C GLY A 451 -3.97 12.88 -0.09
N THR A 452 -5.05 13.66 0.02
CA THR A 452 -5.17 14.76 0.98
C THR A 452 -5.11 14.31 2.43
N CYS A 453 -5.74 13.19 2.81
CA CYS A 453 -5.74 12.70 4.20
C CYS A 453 -4.32 12.37 4.69
N MET A 454 -3.54 11.70 3.84
CA MET A 454 -2.16 11.32 4.13
C MET A 454 -1.24 12.55 4.24
N LEU A 455 -1.34 13.49 3.29
CA LEU A 455 -0.57 14.74 3.31
C LEU A 455 -0.93 15.64 4.50
N PHE A 456 -2.20 15.64 4.90
CA PHE A 456 -2.66 16.35 6.08
C PHE A 456 -1.99 15.80 7.35
N LEU A 457 -2.03 14.47 7.56
CA LEU A 457 -1.35 13.86 8.71
C LEU A 457 0.16 14.09 8.68
N ALA A 458 0.80 13.96 7.51
CA ALA A 458 2.23 14.24 7.35
C ALA A 458 2.62 15.66 7.75
N THR A 459 1.78 16.64 7.40
CA THR A 459 1.99 18.03 7.78
C THR A 459 1.98 18.18 9.30
N PHE A 460 0.96 17.66 9.98
CA PHE A 460 0.83 17.79 11.43
C PHE A 460 1.89 16.99 12.18
N GLU A 461 2.20 15.78 11.74
CA GLU A 461 3.27 14.96 12.33
C GLU A 461 4.61 15.67 12.30
N ALA A 462 5.01 16.20 11.13
CA ALA A 462 6.25 16.94 10.99
C ALA A 462 6.25 18.24 11.82
N LEU A 463 5.17 19.02 11.78
CA LEU A 463 5.07 20.28 12.54
C LEU A 463 5.10 20.06 14.05
N VAL A 464 4.38 19.06 14.57
CA VAL A 464 4.33 18.78 16.01
C VAL A 464 5.70 18.34 16.50
N ILE A 465 6.38 17.42 15.81
CA ILE A 465 7.72 16.98 16.23
C ILE A 465 8.73 18.11 16.10
N ALA A 466 8.72 18.85 14.99
CA ALA A 466 9.75 19.84 14.73
C ALA A 466 9.62 21.11 15.58
N TRP A 467 8.40 21.61 15.78
CA TRP A 467 8.15 22.91 16.39
C TRP A 467 7.55 22.86 17.79
N ILE A 468 6.67 21.90 18.07
CA ILE A 468 5.97 21.84 19.36
C ILE A 468 6.76 20.99 20.37
N TYR A 469 7.14 19.77 19.99
CA TYR A 469 8.03 18.94 20.79
C TYR A 469 9.47 19.47 20.78
N GLY A 470 9.88 20.02 19.63
CA GLY A 470 11.18 20.63 19.40
C GLY A 470 12.13 19.67 18.70
N ALA A 471 12.57 20.05 17.50
CA ALA A 471 13.43 19.20 16.68
C ALA A 471 14.80 18.91 17.32
N ASP A 472 15.36 19.85 18.10
CA ASP A 472 16.59 19.62 18.88
C ASP A 472 16.40 18.55 19.94
N ARG A 473 15.29 18.62 20.68
CA ARG A 473 14.94 17.61 21.70
C ARG A 473 14.75 16.24 21.09
N PHE A 474 14.10 16.17 19.92
CA PHE A 474 13.95 14.90 19.21
C PHE A 474 15.30 14.36 18.72
N TYR A 475 16.22 15.22 18.29
CA TYR A 475 17.60 14.83 17.97
C TYR A 475 18.38 14.35 19.18
N ASP A 476 18.21 14.96 20.35
CA ASP A 476 18.82 14.51 21.61
C ASP A 476 18.33 13.08 21.94
N ASN A 477 17.03 12.82 21.80
CA ASN A 477 16.47 11.47 21.97
C ASN A 477 17.06 10.45 20.99
N ILE A 478 17.27 10.87 19.74
CA ILE A 478 17.90 10.02 18.71
C ILE A 478 19.37 9.75 19.07
N GLU A 479 20.11 10.76 19.53
CA GLU A 479 21.49 10.63 19.97
C GLU A 479 21.59 9.64 21.15
N ASP A 480 20.65 9.70 22.10
CA ASP A 480 20.56 8.75 23.21
C ASP A 480 20.33 7.30 22.71
N MET A 481 19.63 7.11 21.60
CA MET A 481 19.37 5.79 21.00
C MET A 481 20.57 5.27 20.20
N ILE A 482 21.04 6.01 19.20
CA ILE A 482 22.01 5.51 18.21
C ILE A 482 23.46 5.88 18.55
N GLY A 483 23.68 6.72 19.57
CA GLY A 483 24.98 7.15 20.06
C GLY A 483 25.64 8.29 19.27
N TYR A 484 24.93 8.90 18.31
CA TYR A 484 25.40 10.04 17.55
C TYR A 484 24.24 10.88 17.00
N ARG A 485 24.47 12.17 16.74
CA ARG A 485 23.51 13.02 16.02
C ARG A 485 23.58 12.81 14.51
N PRO A 486 22.45 12.51 13.84
CA PRO A 486 22.39 12.52 12.38
C PRO A 486 22.73 13.90 11.79
N PRO A 487 22.97 14.01 10.47
CA PRO A 487 23.13 15.31 9.82
C PRO A 487 21.94 16.23 10.05
N ALA A 488 22.18 17.53 10.24
CA ALA A 488 21.14 18.54 10.46
C ALA A 488 20.14 18.66 9.28
N PHE A 489 20.45 18.06 8.14
CA PHE A 489 19.54 17.98 7.00
C PHE A 489 18.18 17.35 7.34
N MET A 490 18.13 16.28 8.16
CA MET A 490 16.83 15.68 8.53
C MET A 490 15.98 16.65 9.35
N LYS A 491 16.62 17.39 10.27
CA LYS A 491 16.00 18.45 11.05
C LYS A 491 15.35 19.49 10.15
N TRP A 492 16.08 20.01 9.16
CA TRP A 492 15.55 21.00 8.22
C TRP A 492 14.40 20.44 7.38
N CYS A 493 14.46 19.16 7.02
CA CYS A 493 13.39 18.48 6.30
C CYS A 493 12.10 18.42 7.13
N TRP A 494 12.18 18.08 8.41
CA TRP A 494 11.01 18.06 9.30
C TRP A 494 10.48 19.45 9.63
N SER A 495 11.38 20.42 9.81
CA SER A 495 10.99 21.79 10.21
C SER A 495 10.37 22.59 9.07
N TYR A 496 10.87 22.44 7.83
CA TYR A 496 10.53 23.34 6.73
C TYR A 496 10.11 22.63 5.45
N PHE A 497 10.94 21.72 4.92
CA PHE A 497 10.70 21.18 3.58
C PHE A 497 9.46 20.30 3.53
N THR A 498 9.33 19.33 4.44
CA THR A 498 8.20 18.40 4.44
C THR A 498 6.87 19.10 4.71
N PRO A 499 6.72 19.92 5.77
CA PRO A 499 5.49 20.66 5.98
C PRO A 499 5.16 21.58 4.80
N GLY A 500 6.15 22.30 4.25
CA GLY A 500 5.95 23.20 3.13
C GLY A 500 5.47 22.46 1.87
N VAL A 501 6.12 21.36 1.52
CA VAL A 501 5.72 20.49 0.41
C VAL A 501 4.31 19.96 0.61
N CYS A 502 3.99 19.43 1.79
CA CYS A 502 2.68 18.84 2.05
C CYS A 502 1.58 19.89 2.00
N ILE A 503 1.78 21.07 2.59
CA ILE A 503 0.81 22.18 2.55
C ILE A 503 0.56 22.66 1.12
N VAL A 504 1.61 22.80 0.30
CA VAL A 504 1.47 23.20 -1.11
C VAL A 504 0.78 22.11 -1.94
N SER A 505 0.96 20.85 -1.56
CA SER A 505 0.38 19.70 -2.28
C SER A 505 -1.06 19.39 -1.87
N ILE A 506 -1.54 19.93 -0.74
CA ILE A 506 -2.95 19.82 -0.35
C ILE A 506 -3.78 20.68 -1.32
N PRO A 507 -4.72 20.10 -2.08
CA PRO A 507 -5.52 20.86 -3.03
C PRO A 507 -6.26 22.00 -2.33
N SER A 508 -6.14 23.23 -2.87
CA SER A 508 -6.84 24.41 -2.38
C SER A 508 -8.35 24.40 -2.67
N HIS A 509 -8.82 23.49 -3.53
CA HIS A 509 -10.23 23.26 -3.82
C HIS A 509 -10.63 21.80 -3.57
N PRO A 510 -11.83 21.54 -3.01
CA PRO A 510 -12.47 20.24 -3.13
C PRO A 510 -12.57 19.92 -4.62
N GLN A 511 -12.22 18.70 -5.03
CA GLN A 511 -12.53 18.24 -6.38
C GLN A 511 -14.05 18.14 -6.52
N GLU A 512 -14.71 19.24 -6.86
CA GLU A 512 -16.05 19.25 -7.42
C GLU A 512 -15.96 18.59 -8.79
N ASN A 513 -16.09 17.26 -8.84
CA ASN A 513 -16.60 16.51 -9.98
C ASN A 513 -16.69 15.02 -9.59
N LEU A 514 -17.80 14.64 -8.95
CA LEU A 514 -18.16 13.22 -8.74
C LEU A 514 -19.53 12.84 -9.31
N ALA A 515 -20.13 13.65 -10.18
CA ALA A 515 -21.52 13.43 -10.62
C ALA A 515 -21.72 13.34 -12.14
N THR A 516 -20.70 13.03 -12.93
CA THR A 516 -20.90 12.66 -14.35
C THR A 516 -20.11 11.41 -14.70
N VAL A 517 -20.62 10.25 -14.29
CA VAL A 517 -20.39 8.99 -15.00
C VAL A 517 -21.02 9.14 -16.39
N PRO A 518 -20.31 8.91 -17.52
CA PRO A 518 -20.92 9.03 -18.83
C PRO A 518 -22.04 7.98 -18.99
N GLN A 519 -23.29 8.46 -19.06
CA GLN A 519 -24.36 7.71 -19.72
C GLN A 519 -24.02 7.66 -21.22
N GLY A 520 -23.52 6.51 -21.67
CA GLY A 520 -23.09 6.31 -23.05
C GLY A 520 -22.18 5.10 -23.12
N GLY A 521 -22.60 4.09 -23.88
CA GLY A 521 -21.82 2.88 -24.11
C GLY A 521 -20.66 3.18 -25.04
N GLU A 522 -19.47 3.30 -24.46
CA GLU A 522 -18.16 3.22 -25.11
C GLU A 522 -17.17 2.80 -24.00
N SER A 523 -16.53 1.63 -24.17
CA SER A 523 -15.36 1.09 -23.44
C SER A 523 -15.08 1.66 -22.03
N ARG A 524 -15.81 1.14 -21.02
CA ARG A 524 -15.98 1.81 -19.73
C ARG A 524 -14.86 1.70 -18.69
N VAL A 525 -13.81 0.88 -18.83
CA VAL A 525 -12.74 0.82 -17.80
C VAL A 525 -11.49 1.65 -18.16
N GLY A 526 -11.17 1.79 -19.46
CA GLY A 526 -10.05 2.61 -19.92
C GLY A 526 -10.33 4.13 -19.88
N HIS A 527 -11.59 4.55 -19.98
CA HIS A 527 -11.96 5.98 -19.98
C HIS A 527 -12.34 6.53 -18.59
N LEU A 528 -12.82 5.70 -17.66
CA LEU A 528 -13.11 6.14 -16.28
C LEU A 528 -11.84 6.48 -15.49
N THR A 529 -10.68 5.88 -15.81
CA THR A 529 -9.38 6.24 -15.21
C THR A 529 -8.73 7.45 -15.88
N SER A 530 -8.98 7.67 -17.18
CA SER A 530 -8.38 8.78 -17.94
C SER A 530 -9.05 10.14 -17.72
N GLN A 531 -10.35 10.19 -17.40
CA GLN A 531 -11.09 11.46 -17.29
C GLN A 531 -11.22 12.03 -15.88
N MET A 532 -10.84 11.27 -14.83
CA MET A 532 -10.78 11.82 -13.45
C MET A 532 -9.53 12.65 -13.17
N TYR A 533 -8.56 12.71 -14.09
CA TYR A 533 -7.27 13.39 -13.91
C TYR A 533 -6.98 14.54 -14.88
N ALA A 534 -7.98 14.99 -15.65
CA ALA A 534 -7.78 16.10 -16.58
C ALA A 534 -8.88 17.15 -16.41
N VAL A 535 -8.51 18.41 -16.67
CA VAL A 535 -9.37 19.59 -16.94
C VAL A 535 -9.49 20.61 -15.77
N HIS A 536 -8.47 21.47 -15.58
CA HIS A 536 -8.42 22.85 -16.10
C HIS A 536 -7.17 23.60 -15.60
N GLY A 537 -6.40 24.16 -16.55
CA GLY A 537 -5.48 25.26 -16.27
C GLY A 537 -6.23 26.58 -16.36
N SER A 538 -6.02 27.49 -15.40
CA SER A 538 -6.12 28.94 -15.56
C SER A 538 -5.59 29.67 -14.32
N SER A 539 -4.43 30.29 -14.49
CA SER A 539 -3.98 31.59 -13.95
C SER A 539 -3.98 31.85 -12.43
N PHE A 540 -2.75 31.95 -11.92
CA PHE A 540 -2.32 32.78 -10.79
C PHE A 540 -2.97 34.18 -10.77
N THR A 541 -3.35 34.66 -9.59
CA THR A 541 -2.97 35.95 -8.95
C THR A 541 -3.97 36.25 -7.82
N PHE A 542 -3.55 36.34 -6.55
CA PHE A 542 -3.78 37.55 -5.74
C PHE A 542 -2.98 37.53 -4.43
N LEU A 543 -2.35 38.67 -4.20
CA LEU A 543 -1.48 39.06 -3.11
C LEU A 543 -2.18 39.13 -1.75
N PHE A 544 -1.38 38.90 -0.71
CA PHE A 544 -1.46 39.59 0.58
C PHE A 544 -1.86 41.07 0.40
N SER A 545 -2.96 41.49 1.01
CA SER A 545 -3.11 42.86 1.50
C SER A 545 -4.13 42.90 2.64
N THR A 546 -3.61 43.22 3.84
CA THR A 546 -4.23 44.06 4.87
C THR A 546 -5.63 43.72 5.39
N ALA A 547 -5.69 43.14 6.60
CA ALA A 547 -6.27 43.76 7.80
C ALA A 547 -5.82 43.00 9.05
#